data_AF-A0A537UIY6-F1
#
_entry.id   AF-A0A537UIY6-F1
#
_cell.length_a   1.000
_cell.length_b   1.000
_cell.length_c   1.000
_cell.angle_alpha   90.00
_cell.angle_beta   90.00
_cell.angle_gamma   90.00
#
_symmetry.space_group_name_H-M   'P 1'
#
loop_
_entity.id
_entity.type
_entity.pdbx_description
1 polymer ?
#
loop_
_entity_poly.entity_id
_entity_poly.type
_entity_poly.pdbx_seq_one_letter_code
_entity_poly.pdbx_strand_id
1 'polypeptide(L)' 'DGYAAFKIKVGIDTPRVDGERTRRLCQLLGSDALISSDANQGWSTQEAVQYVRAVADAGLGFFEQPVKADDIAG' A
#
# COMPACT_ATOMS: atom_id res chain seq x y z
N ASP A 1 -15.71 -7.35 19.30
CA ASP A 1 -14.31 -7.83 19.39
C ASP A 1 -13.77 -8.22 18.03
N GLY A 2 -12.64 -7.66 17.63
CA GLY A 2 -11.99 -7.87 16.33
C GLY A 2 -10.82 -6.92 16.12
N TYR A 3 -9.99 -7.18 15.11
CA TYR A 3 -8.93 -6.25 14.72
C TYR A 3 -9.53 -5.02 14.03
N ALA A 4 -9.13 -3.83 14.46
CA ALA A 4 -9.55 -2.56 13.88
C ALA A 4 -8.54 -1.98 12.88
N ALA A 5 -7.36 -2.59 12.78
CA ALA A 5 -6.28 -2.11 11.92
C ALA A 5 -5.56 -3.26 11.22
N PHE A 6 -5.26 -3.08 9.93
CA PHE A 6 -4.63 -4.07 9.08
C PHE A 6 -3.50 -3.44 8.26
N LYS A 7 -2.39 -4.16 8.12
CA LYS A 7 -1.25 -3.74 7.29
C LYS A 7 -1.02 -4.73 6.15
N ILE A 8 -1.17 -4.25 4.92
CA ILE A 8 -1.00 -5.02 3.70
C ILE A 8 0.47 -4.96 3.28
N LYS A 9 1.15 -6.12 3.24
CA LYS A 9 2.49 -6.19 2.68
C LYS A 9 2.42 -6.09 1.16
N VAL A 10 3.21 -5.19 0.59
CA VAL A 10 3.39 -4.95 -0.85
C VAL A 10 4.89 -4.89 -1.16
N GLY A 11 5.29 -4.62 -2.40
CA GLY A 11 6.70 -4.58 -2.77
C GLY A 11 7.31 -5.93 -3.15
N ILE A 12 6.47 -6.97 -3.31
CA ILE A 12 6.89 -8.31 -3.75
C ILE A 12 6.53 -8.53 -5.22
N ASP A 13 5.36 -8.03 -5.64
CA ASP A 13 4.89 -8.11 -7.02
C ASP A 13 4.99 -6.73 -7.69
N THR A 14 4.57 -6.67 -8.94
CA THR A 14 4.43 -5.42 -9.68
C THR A 14 3.44 -4.47 -8.97
N PRO A 15 3.65 -3.15 -9.03
CA PRO A 15 2.76 -2.16 -8.42
C PRO A 15 1.28 -2.32 -8.79
N ARG A 16 1.01 -2.78 -10.01
CA ARG A 16 -0.35 -3.04 -10.49
C ARG A 16 -1.00 -4.22 -9.76
N VAL A 17 -0.30 -5.36 -9.65
CA VAL A 17 -0.83 -6.55 -8.99
C VAL A 17 -1.02 -6.30 -7.49
N ASP A 18 -0.03 -5.69 -6.84
CA ASP A 18 -0.13 -5.31 -5.43
C ASP A 18 -1.22 -4.24 -5.20
N GLY A 19 -1.42 -3.33 -6.16
CA GLY A 19 -2.50 -2.35 -6.16
C GLY A 19 -3.89 -2.99 -6.25
N GLU A 20 -4.10 -3.89 -7.21
CA GLU A 20 -5.35 -4.65 -7.36
C GLU A 20 -5.69 -5.44 -6.09
N ARG A 21 -4.70 -6.11 -5.48
CA ARG A 21 -4.87 -6.79 -4.19
C ARG A 21 -5.26 -5.81 -3.08
N THR A 22 -4.58 -4.67 -3.00
CA THR A 22 -4.86 -3.63 -1.99
C THR A 22 -6.30 -3.14 -2.09
N ARG A 23 -6.75 -2.77 -3.30
CA ARG A 23 -8.14 -2.32 -3.53
C ARG A 23 -9.16 -3.35 -3.07
N ARG A 24 -8.93 -4.64 -3.39
CA ARG A 24 -9.83 -5.72 -3.02
C ARG A 24 -9.93 -5.88 -1.51
N LEU A 25 -8.81 -5.78 -0.80
CA LEU A 25 -8.78 -5.85 0.65
C LEU A 25 -9.47 -4.64 1.29
N CYS A 26 -9.26 -3.43 0.77
CA CYS A 26 -9.97 -2.25 1.28
C CYS A 26 -11.48 -2.35 1.10
N GLN A 27 -11.95 -2.82 -0.06
CA GLN A 27 -13.38 -3.05 -0.30
C GLN A 27 -13.98 -4.08 0.65
N LEU A 28 -13.22 -5.13 0.99
CA LEU A 28 -13.69 -6.22 1.85
C LEU A 28 -13.73 -5.82 3.33
N LEU A 29 -12.73 -5.06 3.79
CA LEU A 29 -12.62 -4.63 5.18
C LEU A 29 -13.51 -3.42 5.50
N GLY A 30 -13.87 -2.62 4.49
CA GLY A 30 -14.75 -1.47 4.64
C GLY A 30 -14.08 -0.28 5.32
N SER A 31 -14.85 0.80 5.50
CA SER A 31 -14.37 2.08 6.02
C SER A 31 -14.15 2.11 7.54
N ASP A 32 -14.62 1.11 8.27
CA ASP A 32 -14.54 1.07 9.73
C ASP A 32 -13.16 0.59 10.22
N ALA A 33 -12.35 0.02 9.33
CA ALA A 33 -11.00 -0.45 9.63
C ALA A 33 -9.94 0.55 9.16
N LEU A 34 -8.88 0.74 9.94
CA LEU A 34 -7.67 1.42 9.49
C LEU A 34 -6.85 0.46 8.62
N ILE A 35 -6.66 0.79 7.35
CA ILE A 35 -5.92 -0.05 6.41
C ILE A 35 -4.68 0.71 5.95
N SER A 36 -3.51 0.09 6.10
CA SER A 36 -2.25 0.62 5.58
C SER A 36 -1.55 -0.39 4.69
N SER A 37 -0.54 0.07 3.95
CA SER A 37 0.37 -0.82 3.23
C SER A 37 1.84 -0.52 3.54
N ASP A 38 2.70 -1.50 3.32
CA ASP A 38 4.12 -1.45 3.64
C ASP A 38 4.91 -2.20 2.56
N ALA A 39 5.73 -1.47 1.81
CA ALA A 39 6.57 -2.01 0.74
C ALA A 39 7.93 -2.53 1.23
N ASN A 40 8.27 -2.30 2.51
CA ASN A 40 9.56 -2.64 3.11
C ASN A 40 10.75 -2.28 2.22
N GLN A 41 10.72 -1.07 1.65
CA GLN A 41 11.78 -0.54 0.79
C GLN A 41 11.98 -1.32 -0.53
N GLY A 42 10.90 -1.93 -1.02
CA GLY A 42 10.92 -2.87 -2.14
C GLY A 42 10.88 -2.23 -3.53
N TRP A 43 10.44 -0.98 -3.66
CA TRP A 43 10.24 -0.32 -4.95
C TRP A 43 11.21 0.83 -5.22
N SER A 44 11.36 1.15 -6.51
CA SER A 44 11.83 2.46 -6.96
C SER A 44 10.74 3.54 -6.78
N THR A 45 11.13 4.81 -6.83
CA THR A 45 10.21 5.97 -6.85
C THR A 45 9.08 5.78 -7.85
N GLN A 46 9.43 5.36 -9.07
CA GLN A 46 8.48 5.24 -10.16
C GLN A 46 7.45 4.16 -9.89
N GLU A 47 7.87 3.02 -9.37
CA GLU A 47 7.00 1.91 -8.98
C GLU A 47 6.10 2.29 -7.80
N ALA A 48 6.64 2.97 -6.78
CA ALA A 48 5.87 3.48 -5.67
C ALA A 48 4.77 4.46 -6.12
N VAL A 49 5.09 5.37 -7.05
CA VAL A 49 4.11 6.29 -7.65
C VAL A 49 3.04 5.53 -8.45
N GLN A 50 3.41 4.47 -9.18
CA GLN A 50 2.43 3.63 -9.88
C GLN A 50 1.46 2.97 -8.91
N TYR A 51 1.97 2.43 -7.80
CA TYR A 51 1.13 1.82 -6.77
C TYR A 51 0.16 2.83 -6.16
N VAL A 52 0.65 4.00 -5.71
CA VAL A 52 -0.18 5.05 -5.12
C VAL A 52 -1.31 5.48 -6.08
N ARG A 53 -1.01 5.62 -7.37
CA ARG A 53 -2.03 5.92 -8.39
C ARG A 53 -3.06 4.81 -8.52
N ALA A 54 -2.65 3.55 -8.46
CA ALA A 54 -3.55 2.40 -8.56
C ALA A 54 -4.51 2.29 -7.37
N VAL A 55 -4.14 2.83 -6.20
CA VAL A 55 -4.93 2.72 -4.95
C VAL A 55 -5.52 4.04 -4.46
N ALA A 56 -5.49 5.10 -5.27
CA ALA A 56 -5.84 6.47 -4.86
C ALA A 56 -7.24 6.61 -4.24
N ASP A 57 -8.21 5.84 -4.71
CA ASP A 57 -9.61 5.81 -4.25
C ASP A 57 -9.93 4.55 -3.40
N ALA A 58 -8.90 3.80 -2.98
CA ALA A 58 -9.09 2.56 -2.24
C ALA A 58 -9.36 2.78 -0.74
N GLY A 59 -9.23 4.00 -0.20
CA GLY A 59 -9.39 4.25 1.25
C GLY A 59 -8.20 3.77 2.09
N LEU A 60 -7.01 3.72 1.49
CA LEU A 60 -5.76 3.42 2.22
C LEU A 60 -5.37 4.60 3.11
N GLY A 61 -5.12 4.36 4.40
CA GLY A 61 -4.77 5.39 5.36
C GLY A 61 -3.34 5.91 5.21
N PHE A 62 -2.36 5.02 5.06
CA PHE A 62 -0.97 5.40 4.78
C PHE A 62 -0.20 4.28 4.05
N PHE A 63 0.91 4.67 3.42
CA PHE A 63 1.82 3.80 2.70
C PHE A 63 3.23 3.95 3.28
N GLU A 64 3.75 2.87 3.86
CA GLU A 64 5.00 2.81 4.63
C GLU A 64 6.17 2.29 3.78
N GLN A 65 7.34 2.91 3.95
CA GLN A 65 8.62 2.49 3.33
C GLN A 65 8.51 2.20 1.82
N PRO A 66 8.02 3.16 1.01
CA PRO A 66 7.83 2.96 -0.42
C PRO A 66 9.12 2.60 -1.16
N VAL A 67 10.21 3.29 -0.79
CA VAL A 67 11.53 3.21 -1.44
C VAL A 67 12.61 2.92 -0.41
N LYS A 68 13.87 2.82 -0.87
CA LYS A 68 15.04 2.63 0.00
C LYS A 68 15.15 3.71 1.05
N ALA A 69 15.54 3.33 2.26
CA ALA A 69 15.63 4.26 3.39
C ALA A 69 16.65 5.40 3.17
N ASP A 70 17.66 5.17 2.32
CA ASP A 70 18.67 6.16 1.93
C ASP A 70 18.28 6.99 0.69
N ASP A 71 17.17 6.65 0.02
CA ASP A 71 16.61 7.44 -1.07
C ASP A 71 15.76 8.60 -0.54
N ILE A 72 16.43 9.63 -0.02
CA ILE A 72 15.79 10.80 0.61
C ILE A 72 15.07 11.70 -0.41
N ALA A 73 15.55 11.72 -1.67
CA ALA A 73 14.90 12.47 -2.73
C ALA A 73 13.56 11.84 -3.14
N GLY A 74 13.41 10.55 -2.85
CA GLY A 74 12.25 9.74 -3.16
C GLY A 74 12.45 9.00 -4.45
#